data_AF-A0A2G4KD92-F1
#
_entry.id   AF-A0A2G4KD92-F1
#
_cell.length_a   1.000
_cell.length_b   1.000
_cell.length_c   1.000
_cell.angle_alpha   90.00
_cell.angle_beta   90.00
_cell.angle_gamma   90.00
#
_symmetry.space_group_name_H-M   'P 1'
#
loop_
_entity.id
_entity.type
_entity.pdbx_description
1 polymer ?
#
loop_
_entity_poly.entity_id
_entity_poly.type
_entity_poly.pdbx_seq_one_letter_code
_entity_poly.pdbx_strand_id
1 'polypeptide(L)'
;MTAETPENTAGWVSQTEAVRLLAERGDEISQPALSQYLKKHPEVARQDQGPGKPTRIDFPSLVRSRATRRGRGPSSTPTPVQDLPLGDAPPLVLVASQPDAATAADAPASDPPPRDSTFSNELAKRKAIAETETAEFNARSARIRAQELEGRLIDKDVAQLAFQAAGVALMRAMEDNRRRTLDDIRVARDGREADQAMRKYETTVRAAFASALSDLALAADPVALAAQ
;
A
#
# COMPACT_ATOMS: atom_id res chain seq x y z
N MET A 1 40.19 -6.39 31.89
CA MET A 1 38.79 -6.05 31.62
C MET A 1 38.59 -6.00 30.12
N THR A 2 38.44 -7.17 29.52
CA THR A 2 38.19 -7.37 28.09
C THR A 2 36.68 -7.33 27.87
N ALA A 3 36.22 -6.32 27.14
CA ALA A 3 34.81 -6.19 26.76
C ALA A 3 34.42 -7.37 25.86
N GLU A 4 33.34 -8.02 26.24
CA GLU A 4 32.74 -9.17 25.60
C GLU A 4 32.30 -8.80 24.17
N THR A 5 32.88 -9.47 23.18
CA THR A 5 32.36 -9.56 21.83
C THR A 5 31.14 -10.49 21.87
N PRO A 6 29.90 -10.03 21.63
CA PRO A 6 28.77 -10.94 21.63
C PRO A 6 28.87 -11.88 20.42
N GLU A 7 28.99 -13.16 20.74
CA GLU A 7 28.99 -14.29 19.83
C GLU A 7 27.69 -14.34 18.99
N ASN A 8 27.87 -14.21 17.68
CA ASN A 8 27.37 -15.19 16.72
C ASN A 8 25.87 -15.64 16.82
N THR A 9 24.93 -14.69 16.68
CA THR A 9 23.56 -14.96 16.18
C THR A 9 23.54 -14.89 14.66
N ALA A 10 24.27 -15.82 14.03
CA ALA A 10 24.47 -15.89 12.59
C ALA A 10 23.14 -15.94 11.82
N GLY A 11 22.82 -14.86 11.12
CA GLY A 11 21.81 -14.82 10.06
C GLY A 11 20.58 -13.98 10.35
N TRP A 12 20.14 -13.84 11.60
CA TRP A 12 18.86 -13.17 11.89
C TRP A 12 19.03 -11.68 12.17
N VAL A 13 18.64 -10.84 11.23
CA VAL A 13 18.78 -9.37 11.28
C VAL A 13 17.42 -8.69 11.25
N SER A 14 17.35 -7.46 11.77
CA SER A 14 16.17 -6.61 11.57
C SER A 14 16.05 -6.16 10.10
N GLN A 15 14.86 -5.71 9.69
CA GLN A 15 14.66 -5.21 8.33
C GLN A 15 15.54 -4.00 8.00
N THR A 16 15.76 -3.10 8.97
CA THR A 16 16.63 -1.93 8.79
C THR A 16 18.09 -2.34 8.63
N GLU A 17 18.56 -3.30 9.43
CA GLU A 17 19.92 -3.85 9.30
C GLU A 17 20.10 -4.62 7.99
N ALA A 18 19.10 -5.37 7.55
CA ALA A 18 19.13 -6.06 6.26
C ALA A 18 19.33 -5.09 5.08
N VAL A 19 18.66 -3.93 5.10
CA VAL A 19 18.86 -2.87 4.09
C VAL A 19 20.29 -2.35 4.12
N ARG A 20 20.83 -2.06 5.31
CA ARG A 20 22.20 -1.56 5.46
C ARG A 20 23.22 -2.57 4.93
N LEU A 21 23.09 -3.84 5.32
CA LEU A 21 23.98 -4.92 4.90
C LEU A 21 23.86 -5.25 3.40
N LEU A 22 22.69 -5.02 2.79
CA LEU A 22 22.51 -5.13 1.34
C LEU A 22 23.19 -3.96 0.60
N ALA A 23 23.07 -2.74 1.12
CA ALA A 23 23.73 -1.56 0.55
C ALA A 23 25.27 -1.70 0.60
N GLU A 24 25.83 -2.21 1.70
CA GLU A 24 27.26 -2.54 1.83
C GLU A 24 27.75 -3.54 0.77
N ARG A 25 26.86 -4.39 0.23
CA ARG A 25 27.14 -5.37 -0.83
C ARG A 25 26.89 -4.82 -2.25
N GLY A 26 26.57 -3.54 -2.40
CA GLY A 26 26.21 -2.93 -3.69
C GLY A 26 24.81 -3.29 -4.16
N ASP A 27 23.91 -3.67 -3.24
CA ASP A 27 22.51 -3.94 -3.52
C ASP A 27 21.60 -2.91 -2.84
N GLU A 28 21.51 -1.74 -3.45
CA GLU A 28 20.65 -0.66 -2.97
C GLU A 28 19.17 -1.02 -3.12
N ILE A 29 18.49 -1.18 -1.99
CA ILE A 29 17.04 -1.39 -1.93
C ILE A 29 16.46 -0.53 -0.82
N SER A 30 15.34 0.13 -1.10
CA SER A 30 14.63 0.89 -0.07
C SER A 30 13.91 -0.04 0.90
N GLN A 31 13.73 0.40 2.15
CA GLN A 31 13.02 -0.39 3.16
C GLN A 31 11.58 -0.80 2.75
N PRO A 32 10.78 0.06 2.09
CA PRO A 32 9.46 -0.32 1.56
C PRO A 32 9.57 -1.39 0.47
N ALA A 33 10.55 -1.28 -0.44
CA ALA A 33 10.77 -2.27 -1.49
C ALA A 33 11.18 -3.62 -0.91
N LEU A 34 12.01 -3.63 0.14
CA LEU A 34 12.35 -4.86 0.87
C LEU A 34 11.12 -5.48 1.54
N SER A 35 10.22 -4.68 2.13
CA SER A 35 8.97 -5.20 2.71
C SER A 35 8.09 -5.88 1.66
N GLN A 36 7.93 -5.24 0.49
CA GLN A 36 7.17 -5.82 -0.62
C GLN A 36 7.84 -7.08 -1.18
N TYR A 37 9.18 -7.09 -1.25
CA TYR A 37 9.95 -8.26 -1.65
C TYR A 37 9.67 -9.44 -0.71
N LEU A 38 9.79 -9.24 0.60
CA LEU A 38 9.54 -10.31 1.58
C LEU A 38 8.10 -10.85 1.56
N LYS A 39 7.11 -10.05 1.14
CA LYS A 39 5.73 -10.53 0.93
C LYS A 39 5.60 -11.46 -0.28
N LYS A 40 6.34 -11.18 -1.35
CA LYS A 40 6.34 -11.97 -2.60
C LYS A 40 7.25 -13.20 -2.53
N HIS A 41 8.16 -13.23 -1.54
CA HIS A 41 9.21 -14.25 -1.42
C HIS A 41 9.13 -14.98 -0.07
N PRO A 42 8.18 -15.94 0.09
CA PRO A 42 8.05 -16.72 1.31
C PRO A 42 9.25 -17.64 1.59
N GLU A 43 10.12 -17.87 0.61
CA GLU A 43 11.37 -18.62 0.76
C GLU A 43 12.39 -17.94 1.68
N VAL A 44 12.22 -16.65 1.97
CA VAL A 44 13.05 -15.94 2.96
C VAL A 44 12.48 -16.21 4.35
N ALA A 45 13.23 -16.95 5.17
CA ALA A 45 12.82 -17.30 6.52
C ALA A 45 12.63 -16.03 7.38
N ARG A 46 11.47 -15.97 8.04
CA ARG A 46 11.05 -14.88 8.93
C ARG A 46 10.75 -15.45 10.30
N GLN A 47 11.22 -14.76 11.33
CA GLN A 47 10.94 -15.09 12.71
C GLN A 47 10.08 -13.98 13.31
N ASP A 48 8.80 -14.30 13.52
CA ASP A 48 7.89 -13.44 14.24
C ASP A 48 8.09 -13.65 15.75
N GLN A 49 8.49 -12.58 16.45
CA GLN A 49 8.79 -12.65 17.89
C GLN A 49 7.55 -12.37 18.78
N GLY A 50 6.36 -12.32 18.20
CA GLY A 50 5.10 -12.01 18.87
C GLY A 50 4.60 -10.57 18.65
N PRO A 51 3.43 -10.23 19.21
CA PRO A 51 2.80 -8.93 19.00
C PRO A 51 3.68 -7.79 19.54
N GLY A 52 3.95 -6.79 18.70
CA GLY A 52 4.71 -5.59 19.06
C GLY A 52 6.24 -5.73 18.98
N LYS A 53 6.78 -6.90 18.61
CA LYS A 53 8.23 -7.08 18.41
C LYS A 53 8.60 -7.03 16.91
N PRO A 54 9.78 -6.47 16.57
CA PRO A 54 10.22 -6.40 15.17
C PRO A 54 10.51 -7.80 14.62
N THR A 55 9.96 -8.11 13.44
CA THR A 55 10.24 -9.35 12.72
C THR A 55 11.73 -9.43 12.36
N ARG A 56 12.36 -10.58 12.66
CA ARG A 56 13.73 -10.86 12.25
C ARG A 56 13.76 -11.67 10.95
N ILE A 57 14.73 -11.38 10.11
CA ILE A 57 14.89 -11.94 8.76
C ILE A 57 16.21 -12.69 8.70
N ASP A 58 16.20 -13.88 8.10
CA ASP A 58 17.42 -14.64 7.80
C ASP A 58 18.16 -14.03 6.59
N PHE A 59 19.20 -13.25 6.87
CA PHE A 59 20.03 -12.51 5.91
C PHE A 59 20.72 -13.42 4.87
N PRO A 60 21.36 -14.55 5.23
CA PRO A 60 21.84 -15.55 4.26
C PRO A 60 20.77 -16.01 3.26
N SER A 61 19.53 -16.22 3.70
CA SER A 61 18.43 -16.64 2.82
C SER A 61 17.95 -15.50 1.93
N LEU A 62 17.92 -14.27 2.44
CA LEU A 62 17.66 -13.06 1.64
C LEU A 62 18.70 -12.88 0.52
N VAL A 63 19.98 -12.99 0.85
CA VAL A 63 21.08 -12.90 -0.13
C VAL A 63 20.96 -13.98 -1.21
N ARG A 64 20.69 -15.23 -0.83
CA ARG A 64 20.51 -16.35 -1.79
C ARG A 64 19.32 -16.13 -2.72
N SER A 65 18.18 -15.69 -2.18
CA SER A 65 16.98 -15.36 -2.96
C SER A 65 17.26 -14.24 -3.98
N ARG A 66 18.03 -13.22 -3.60
CA ARG A 66 18.37 -12.11 -4.51
C ARG A 66 19.44 -12.48 -5.55
N ALA A 67 20.45 -13.27 -5.16
CA ALA A 67 21.51 -13.72 -6.07
C ALA A 67 20.97 -14.62 -7.20
N THR A 68 20.05 -15.54 -6.88
CA THR A 68 19.42 -16.42 -7.88
C THR A 68 18.58 -15.66 -8.91
N ARG A 69 18.04 -14.49 -8.54
CA ARG A 69 17.24 -13.65 -9.46
C ARG A 69 18.05 -12.58 -10.20
N ARG A 70 19.16 -12.07 -9.65
CA ARG A 70 20.08 -11.20 -10.41
C ARG A 70 20.70 -11.91 -11.63
N GLY A 71 20.89 -13.23 -11.57
CA GLY A 71 21.37 -14.04 -12.69
C GLY A 71 20.31 -14.41 -13.74
N ARG A 72 19.03 -14.19 -13.44
CA ARG A 72 17.91 -14.42 -14.37
C ARG A 72 17.45 -13.05 -14.85
N GLY A 73 17.97 -12.61 -16.00
CA GLY A 73 17.54 -11.35 -16.65
C GLY A 73 16.02 -11.22 -16.74
N PRO A 74 15.49 -10.01 -17.00
CA PRO A 74 14.06 -9.70 -16.93
C PRO A 74 13.29 -10.54 -17.96
N SER A 75 12.86 -11.73 -17.56
CA SER A 75 11.98 -12.58 -18.34
C SER A 75 10.57 -12.08 -18.10
N SER A 76 10.12 -11.21 -19.00
CA SER A 76 8.71 -10.91 -19.22
C SER A 76 7.97 -12.21 -19.55
N THR A 77 7.41 -12.86 -18.55
CA THR A 77 6.36 -13.87 -18.72
C THR A 77 5.29 -13.61 -17.66
N PRO A 78 4.23 -12.86 -17.98
CA PRO A 78 3.06 -12.80 -17.11
C PRO A 78 2.41 -14.19 -17.08
N THR A 79 2.29 -14.73 -15.87
CA THR A 79 1.55 -15.96 -15.58
C THR A 79 0.07 -15.68 -15.81
N PRO A 80 -0.67 -16.45 -16.63
CA PRO A 80 -2.11 -16.28 -16.74
C PRO A 80 -2.77 -16.70 -15.43
N VAL A 81 -3.58 -15.80 -14.87
CA VAL A 81 -4.44 -16.04 -13.72
C VAL A 81 -5.50 -17.06 -14.14
N GLN A 82 -5.49 -18.24 -13.53
CA GLN A 82 -6.62 -19.16 -13.57
C GLN A 82 -7.65 -18.66 -12.56
N ASP A 83 -8.76 -18.11 -13.05
CA ASP A 83 -9.94 -17.84 -12.24
C ASP A 83 -10.61 -19.16 -11.87
N LEU A 84 -10.66 -19.48 -10.58
CA LEU A 84 -11.54 -20.49 -10.01
C LEU A 84 -12.95 -19.89 -9.83
N PRO A 85 -14.01 -20.47 -10.42
CA PRO A 85 -15.36 -20.04 -10.13
C PRO A 85 -15.84 -20.65 -8.79
N LEU A 86 -16.13 -19.80 -7.81
CA LEU A 86 -16.96 -20.13 -6.66
C LEU A 86 -18.42 -20.12 -7.14
N GLY A 87 -19.13 -21.24 -6.98
CA GLY A 87 -20.46 -21.45 -7.53
C GLY A 87 -21.60 -20.80 -6.76
N ASP A 88 -22.75 -20.67 -7.43
CA ASP A 88 -24.06 -21.08 -6.92
C ASP A 88 -25.10 -21.21 -8.06
N ALA A 89 -25.44 -22.46 -8.36
CA ALA A 89 -26.76 -23.03 -8.73
C ALA A 89 -27.61 -22.58 -9.98
N PRO A 90 -28.52 -23.48 -10.47
CA PRO A 90 -28.88 -23.74 -11.89
C PRO A 90 -30.35 -23.30 -12.21
N PRO A 91 -31.09 -23.75 -13.26
CA PRO A 91 -30.84 -24.72 -14.36
C PRO A 91 -31.19 -24.17 -15.75
N LEU A 92 -30.98 -24.95 -16.82
CA LEU A 92 -31.88 -25.03 -17.99
C LEU A 92 -31.40 -26.12 -18.97
N VAL A 93 -32.19 -27.19 -19.04
CA VAL A 93 -32.75 -27.86 -20.24
C VAL A 93 -31.79 -28.42 -21.32
N LEU A 94 -31.82 -29.76 -21.39
CA LEU A 94 -31.82 -30.64 -22.58
C LEU A 94 -31.53 -30.00 -23.94
N VAL A 95 -30.59 -30.60 -24.70
CA VAL A 95 -30.91 -31.31 -25.95
C VAL A 95 -29.87 -32.42 -26.16
N ALA A 96 -30.35 -33.65 -26.19
CA ALA A 96 -29.66 -34.78 -26.81
C ALA A 96 -29.73 -34.64 -28.32
N SER A 97 -28.62 -34.85 -29.03
CA SER A 97 -28.59 -35.35 -30.43
C SER A 97 -27.15 -35.68 -30.83
N GLN A 98 -26.80 -36.97 -30.75
CA GLN A 98 -25.99 -37.60 -31.79
C GLN A 98 -26.92 -37.82 -33.00
N PRO A 99 -26.40 -37.79 -34.25
CA PRO A 99 -25.90 -39.03 -34.83
C PRO A 99 -24.65 -38.90 -35.69
N ASP A 100 -24.04 -40.06 -35.93
CA ASP A 100 -23.02 -40.37 -36.93
C ASP A 100 -23.27 -39.76 -38.32
N ALA A 101 -22.19 -39.39 -39.01
CA ALA A 101 -21.92 -39.90 -40.36
C ALA A 101 -20.61 -39.31 -40.91
N ALA A 102 -19.80 -40.19 -41.47
CA ALA A 102 -18.64 -39.91 -42.30
C ALA A 102 -18.96 -38.93 -43.44
N THR A 103 -17.97 -38.11 -43.84
CA THR A 103 -17.53 -38.00 -45.24
C THR A 103 -16.16 -37.31 -45.25
N ALA A 104 -15.12 -38.06 -45.58
CA ALA A 104 -13.88 -37.50 -46.10
C ALA A 104 -14.15 -37.00 -47.52
N ALA A 105 -14.13 -35.68 -47.73
CA ALA A 105 -14.15 -35.10 -49.06
C ALA A 105 -13.42 -33.74 -49.03
N ASP A 106 -12.19 -33.78 -49.55
CA ASP A 106 -11.65 -32.79 -50.47
C ASP A 106 -11.77 -31.31 -50.04
N ALA A 107 -10.88 -30.90 -49.12
CA ALA A 107 -10.54 -29.49 -48.99
C ALA A 107 -9.57 -29.14 -50.14
N PRO A 108 -9.90 -28.22 -51.06
CA PRO A 108 -8.88 -27.69 -51.95
C PRO A 108 -7.83 -27.03 -51.06
N ALA A 109 -6.56 -27.36 -51.32
CA ALA A 109 -5.41 -26.74 -50.68
C ALA A 109 -5.49 -25.22 -50.85
N SER A 110 -6.12 -24.54 -49.89
CA SER A 110 -6.09 -23.10 -49.77
C SER A 110 -4.66 -22.73 -49.45
N ASP A 111 -4.03 -22.01 -50.38
CA ASP A 111 -2.71 -21.42 -50.24
C ASP A 111 -2.51 -20.87 -48.81
N PRO A 112 -1.37 -21.13 -48.16
CA PRO A 112 -1.10 -20.57 -46.84
C PRO A 112 -1.24 -19.04 -46.93
N PRO A 113 -1.96 -18.39 -45.99
CA PRO A 113 -2.11 -16.95 -46.03
C PRO A 113 -0.72 -16.31 -46.07
N PRO A 114 -0.48 -15.33 -46.95
CA PRO A 114 0.84 -14.70 -47.08
C PRO A 114 1.26 -14.19 -45.70
N ARG A 115 2.49 -14.51 -45.28
CA ARG A 115 3.04 -14.22 -43.94
C ARG A 115 2.86 -12.76 -43.52
N ASP A 116 2.74 -11.82 -44.46
CA ASP A 116 2.53 -10.40 -44.19
C ASP A 116 1.11 -10.07 -43.67
N SER A 117 0.12 -10.90 -43.99
CA SER A 117 -1.28 -10.73 -43.57
C SER A 117 -1.52 -11.12 -42.11
N THR A 118 -0.77 -12.09 -41.57
CA THR A 118 -0.88 -12.51 -40.16
C THR A 118 -0.31 -11.45 -39.23
N PHE A 119 0.86 -10.87 -39.55
CA PHE A 119 1.41 -9.75 -38.78
C PHE A 119 0.54 -8.50 -38.82
N SER A 120 -0.03 -8.16 -39.98
CA SER A 120 -0.93 -7.00 -40.12
C SER A 120 -2.21 -7.17 -39.31
N ASN A 121 -2.80 -8.37 -39.30
CA ASN A 121 -3.96 -8.68 -38.47
C ASN A 121 -3.63 -8.68 -36.98
N GLU A 122 -2.43 -9.12 -36.59
CA GLU A 122 -2.04 -9.16 -35.19
C GLU A 122 -1.69 -7.77 -34.64
N LEU A 123 -1.08 -6.90 -35.45
CA LEU A 123 -0.87 -5.49 -35.13
C LEU A 123 -2.20 -4.75 -34.99
N ALA A 124 -3.16 -4.98 -35.90
CA ALA A 124 -4.49 -4.39 -35.82
C ALA A 124 -5.24 -4.84 -34.54
N LYS A 125 -5.15 -6.13 -34.18
CA LYS A 125 -5.72 -6.65 -32.92
C LYS A 125 -5.07 -6.01 -31.69
N ARG A 126 -3.74 -5.91 -31.65
CA ARG A 126 -3.03 -5.26 -30.53
C ARG A 126 -3.37 -3.78 -30.41
N LYS A 127 -3.54 -3.09 -31.53
CA LYS A 127 -3.95 -1.68 -31.54
C LYS A 127 -5.37 -1.50 -31.01
N ALA A 128 -6.31 -2.36 -31.42
CA ALA A 128 -7.68 -2.33 -30.91
C ALA A 128 -7.74 -2.58 -29.40
N ILE A 129 -6.96 -3.54 -28.88
CA ILE A 129 -6.86 -3.81 -27.44
C ILE A 129 -6.31 -2.58 -26.70
N ALA A 130 -5.21 -1.99 -27.18
CA ALA A 130 -4.63 -0.80 -26.57
C ALA A 130 -5.60 0.39 -26.56
N GLU A 131 -6.37 0.60 -27.63
CA GLU A 131 -7.40 1.64 -27.72
C GLU A 131 -8.52 1.39 -26.69
N THR A 132 -8.97 0.15 -26.53
CA THR A 132 -9.99 -0.20 -25.52
C THR A 132 -9.49 -0.03 -24.09
N GLU A 133 -8.25 -0.42 -23.79
CA GLU A 133 -7.63 -0.24 -22.47
C GLU A 133 -7.48 1.24 -22.13
N THR A 134 -7.09 2.05 -23.11
CA THR A 134 -6.95 3.50 -22.92
C THR A 134 -8.31 4.16 -22.69
N ALA A 135 -9.34 3.76 -23.43
CA ALA A 135 -10.70 4.24 -23.26
C ALA A 135 -11.27 3.86 -21.88
N GLU A 136 -11.05 2.61 -21.44
CA GLU A 136 -11.43 2.16 -20.10
C GLU A 136 -10.70 2.92 -18.99
N PHE A 137 -9.40 3.13 -19.15
CA PHE A 137 -8.60 3.89 -18.19
C PHE A 137 -9.10 5.34 -18.06
N ASN A 138 -9.40 5.98 -19.19
CA ASN A 138 -9.96 7.33 -19.21
C ASN A 138 -11.35 7.39 -18.58
N ALA A 139 -12.21 6.40 -18.85
CA ALA A 139 -13.54 6.31 -18.25
C ALA A 139 -13.47 6.10 -16.73
N ARG A 140 -12.56 5.23 -16.24
CA ARG A 140 -12.34 5.04 -14.80
C ARG A 140 -11.81 6.32 -14.14
N SER A 141 -10.84 6.97 -14.77
CA SER A 141 -10.26 8.24 -14.28
C SER A 141 -11.31 9.36 -14.21
N ALA A 142 -12.20 9.45 -15.21
CA ALA A 142 -13.29 10.41 -15.22
C ALA A 142 -14.31 10.14 -14.09
N ARG A 143 -14.63 8.88 -13.81
CA ARG A 143 -15.51 8.51 -12.68
C ARG A 143 -14.90 8.86 -11.33
N ILE A 144 -13.60 8.61 -11.14
CA ILE A 144 -12.90 8.95 -9.90
C ILE A 144 -12.93 10.47 -9.69
N ARG A 145 -12.59 11.26 -10.72
CA ARG A 145 -12.68 12.74 -10.65
C ARG A 145 -14.10 13.24 -10.38
N ALA A 146 -15.10 12.62 -10.98
CA ALA A 146 -16.50 12.97 -10.69
C ALA A 146 -16.87 12.68 -9.22
N GLN A 147 -16.42 11.55 -8.68
CA GLN A 147 -16.63 11.18 -7.27
C GLN A 147 -15.85 12.07 -6.29
N GLU A 148 -14.69 12.57 -6.66
CA GLU A 148 -13.92 13.58 -5.91
C GLU A 148 -14.66 14.92 -5.89
N LEU A 149 -15.17 15.38 -7.04
CA LEU A 149 -15.96 16.62 -7.15
C LEU A 149 -17.30 16.54 -6.38
N GLU A 150 -17.93 15.36 -6.36
CA GLU A 150 -19.11 15.09 -5.54
C GLU A 150 -18.79 14.98 -4.04
N GLY A 151 -17.52 15.04 -3.64
CA GLY A 151 -17.08 14.92 -2.24
C GLY A 151 -17.24 13.52 -1.64
N ARG A 152 -17.48 12.49 -2.47
CA ARG A 152 -17.58 11.09 -2.02
C ARG A 152 -16.22 10.45 -1.80
N LEU A 153 -15.21 10.89 -2.54
CA LEU A 153 -13.82 10.47 -2.38
C LEU A 153 -12.99 11.64 -1.85
N ILE A 154 -12.29 11.39 -0.75
CA ILE A 154 -11.29 12.31 -0.22
C ILE A 154 -9.94 11.87 -0.77
N ASP A 155 -9.20 12.79 -1.37
CA ASP A 155 -7.84 12.54 -1.80
C ASP A 155 -6.98 12.15 -0.60
N LYS A 156 -6.25 11.04 -0.75
CA LYS A 156 -5.37 10.51 0.29
C LYS A 156 -4.32 11.52 0.72
N ASP A 157 -3.76 12.29 -0.21
CA ASP A 157 -2.71 13.24 0.10
C ASP A 157 -3.26 14.44 0.88
N VAL A 158 -4.47 14.88 0.53
CA VAL A 158 -5.22 15.92 1.27
C VAL A 158 -5.57 15.43 2.68
N ALA A 159 -6.08 14.21 2.80
CA ALA A 159 -6.36 13.60 4.10
C ALA A 159 -5.09 13.50 4.97
N GLN A 160 -3.97 13.04 4.40
CA GLN A 160 -2.71 12.92 5.10
C GLN A 160 -2.18 14.27 5.57
N LEU A 161 -2.24 15.30 4.73
CA LEU A 161 -1.84 16.66 5.08
C LEU A 161 -2.72 17.24 6.19
N ALA A 162 -4.04 17.02 6.12
CA ALA A 162 -4.98 17.44 7.16
C ALA A 162 -4.66 16.77 8.51
N PHE A 163 -4.39 15.46 8.53
CA PHE A 163 -4.00 14.75 9.76
C PHE A 163 -2.67 15.24 10.32
N GLN A 164 -1.69 15.55 9.47
CA GLN A 164 -0.41 16.11 9.91
C GLN A 164 -0.60 17.51 10.53
N ALA A 165 -1.36 18.38 9.88
CA ALA A 165 -1.69 19.71 10.39
C ALA A 165 -2.44 19.62 11.73
N ALA A 166 -3.40 18.70 11.86
CA ALA A 166 -4.12 18.42 13.10
C ALA A 166 -3.18 17.99 14.23
N GLY A 167 -2.26 17.08 13.94
CA GLY A 167 -1.26 16.62 14.90
C GLY A 167 -0.38 17.77 15.41
N VAL A 168 0.08 18.64 14.52
CA VAL A 168 0.91 19.81 14.89
C VAL A 168 0.12 20.81 15.74
N ALA A 169 -1.10 21.15 15.32
CA ALA A 169 -1.97 22.08 16.05
C ALA A 169 -2.27 21.55 17.46
N LEU A 170 -2.54 20.25 17.59
CA LEU A 170 -2.77 19.60 18.86
C LEU A 170 -1.55 19.66 19.78
N MET A 171 -0.38 19.28 19.28
CA MET A 171 0.85 19.29 20.08
C MET A 171 1.15 20.70 20.60
N ARG A 172 0.90 21.72 19.78
CA ARG A 172 1.04 23.13 20.18
C ARG A 172 0.04 23.51 21.28
N ALA A 173 -1.25 23.17 21.12
CA ALA A 173 -2.27 23.47 22.11
C ALA A 173 -2.01 22.76 23.46
N MET A 174 -1.53 21.52 23.43
CA MET A 174 -1.12 20.78 24.63
C MET A 174 0.06 21.43 25.32
N GLU A 175 1.08 21.84 24.56
CA GLU A 175 2.26 22.51 25.12
C GLU A 175 1.92 23.88 25.73
N ASP A 176 1.04 24.65 25.07
CA ASP A 176 0.58 25.95 25.60
C ASP A 176 -0.23 25.77 26.91
N ASN A 177 -1.12 24.78 26.96
CA ASN A 177 -1.87 24.47 28.18
C ASN A 177 -0.98 23.93 29.31
N ARG A 178 0.04 23.12 28.97
CA ARG A 178 1.04 22.64 29.92
C ARG A 178 1.79 23.80 30.56
N ARG A 179 2.23 24.78 29.75
CA ARG A 179 2.92 25.98 30.24
C ARG A 179 2.05 26.80 31.17
N ARG A 180 0.79 27.08 30.77
CA ARG A 180 -0.17 27.81 31.62
C ARG A 180 -0.39 27.11 32.95
N THR A 181 -0.60 25.79 32.94
CA THR A 181 -0.82 25.02 34.17
C THR A 181 0.40 25.05 35.09
N LEU A 182 1.62 24.96 34.52
CA LEU A 182 2.85 25.09 35.31
C LEU A 182 3.00 26.48 35.92
N ASP A 183 2.62 27.53 35.19
CA ASP A 183 2.63 28.89 35.72
C ASP A 183 1.56 29.08 36.81
N ASP A 184 0.36 28.52 36.65
CA ASP A 184 -0.68 28.50 37.69
C ASP A 184 -0.18 27.79 38.96
N ILE A 185 0.51 26.66 38.82
CA ILE A 185 1.11 25.92 39.95
C ILE A 185 2.22 26.72 40.62
N ARG A 186 3.03 27.47 39.86
CA ARG A 186 4.11 28.31 40.43
C ARG A 186 3.56 29.49 41.23
N VAL A 187 2.41 30.03 40.83
CA VAL A 187 1.78 31.18 41.48
C VAL A 187 0.84 30.74 42.61
N ALA A 188 0.48 29.46 42.68
CA ALA A 188 -0.34 28.89 43.74
C ALA A 188 0.27 29.15 45.13
N ARG A 189 -0.57 29.59 46.06
CA ARG A 189 -0.15 29.95 47.42
C ARG A 189 -0.06 28.74 48.35
N ASP A 190 -0.80 27.67 48.03
CA ASP A 190 -0.81 26.44 48.80
C ASP A 190 -0.91 25.19 47.88
N GLY A 191 -0.73 24.01 48.48
CA GLY A 191 -0.80 22.75 47.74
C GLY A 191 -2.19 22.42 47.18
N ARG A 192 -3.27 23.00 47.74
CA ARG A 192 -4.64 22.74 47.28
C ARG A 192 -4.94 23.49 45.99
N GLU A 193 -4.46 24.73 45.87
CA GLU A 193 -4.53 25.51 44.64
C GLU A 193 -3.74 24.85 43.50
N ALA A 194 -2.55 24.31 43.80
CA ALA A 194 -1.76 23.55 42.83
C ALA A 194 -2.49 22.26 42.36
N ASP A 195 -3.08 21.51 43.29
CA ASP A 195 -3.90 20.33 42.95
C ASP A 195 -5.13 20.70 42.11
N GLN A 196 -5.76 21.85 42.38
CA GLN A 196 -6.89 22.33 41.61
C GLN A 196 -6.49 22.73 40.18
N ALA A 197 -5.32 23.36 40.01
CA ALA A 197 -4.76 23.67 38.69
C ALA A 197 -4.49 22.38 37.88
N MET A 198 -3.90 21.36 38.51
CA MET A 198 -3.67 20.05 37.88
C MET A 198 -4.97 19.35 37.46
N ARG A 199 -6.04 19.42 38.27
CA ARG A 199 -7.34 18.85 37.90
C ARG A 199 -8.01 19.58 36.75
N LYS A 200 -7.82 20.91 36.65
CA LYS A 200 -8.32 21.72 35.52
C LYS A 200 -7.58 21.45 34.22
N TYR A 201 -6.30 21.03 34.28
CA TYR A 201 -5.51 20.73 33.09
C TYR A 201 -6.18 19.69 32.20
N GLU A 202 -6.63 18.56 32.75
CA GLU A 202 -7.22 17.48 31.95
C GLU A 202 -8.50 17.94 31.22
N THR A 203 -9.37 18.67 31.93
CA THR A 203 -10.61 19.22 31.35
C THR A 203 -10.31 20.28 30.28
N THR A 204 -9.32 21.14 30.52
CA THR A 204 -8.92 22.21 29.59
C THR A 204 -8.26 21.65 28.34
N VAL A 205 -7.41 20.61 28.48
CA VAL A 205 -6.79 19.92 27.34
C VAL A 205 -7.84 19.23 26.47
N ARG A 206 -8.83 18.55 27.07
CA ARG A 206 -9.93 17.93 26.32
C ARG A 206 -10.76 18.96 25.57
N ALA A 207 -11.08 20.10 26.20
CA ALA A 207 -11.81 21.19 25.54
C ALA A 207 -11.01 21.81 24.39
N ALA A 208 -9.71 22.07 24.60
CA ALA A 208 -8.82 22.58 23.56
C ALA A 208 -8.67 21.59 22.40
N PHE A 209 -8.61 20.28 22.68
CA PHE A 209 -8.60 19.22 21.66
C PHE A 209 -9.88 19.26 20.81
N ALA A 210 -11.05 19.33 21.44
CA ALA A 210 -12.32 19.41 20.73
C ALA A 210 -12.41 20.68 19.85
N SER A 211 -11.95 21.82 20.36
CA SER A 211 -11.88 23.08 19.60
C SER A 211 -10.95 22.95 18.39
N ALA A 212 -9.73 22.46 18.58
CA ALA A 212 -8.75 22.33 17.50
C ALA A 212 -9.21 21.36 16.39
N LEU A 213 -9.91 20.28 16.75
CA LEU A 213 -10.52 19.39 15.77
C LEU A 213 -11.68 20.06 15.02
N SER A 214 -12.49 20.87 15.71
CA SER A 214 -13.56 21.64 15.08
C SER A 214 -13.00 22.68 14.12
N ASP A 215 -11.95 23.40 14.51
CA ASP A 215 -11.27 24.40 13.67
C ASP A 215 -10.64 23.75 12.44
N LEU A 216 -10.05 22.56 12.61
CA LEU A 216 -9.52 21.78 11.49
C LEU A 216 -10.62 21.28 10.56
N ALA A 217 -11.75 20.83 11.11
CA ALA A 217 -12.89 20.41 10.30
C ALA A 217 -13.47 21.59 9.48
N LEU A 218 -13.53 22.78 10.08
CA LEU A 218 -13.94 24.01 9.38
C LEU A 218 -12.92 24.45 8.32
N ALA A 219 -11.61 24.35 8.61
CA ALA A 219 -10.56 24.66 7.66
C ALA A 219 -10.46 23.65 6.50
N ALA A 220 -10.87 22.40 6.75
CA ALA A 220 -10.94 21.35 5.74
C ALA A 220 -12.26 21.37 4.94
N ASP A 221 -13.21 22.25 5.27
CA ASP A 221 -14.45 22.40 4.49
C ASP A 221 -14.11 22.98 3.11
N PRO A 222 -14.40 22.24 2.02
CA PRO A 222 -14.08 22.68 0.65
C PRO A 222 -14.70 24.04 0.29
N VAL A 223 -15.80 24.44 0.93
CA VAL A 223 -16.42 25.76 0.71
C VAL A 223 -15.59 26.89 1.31
N ALA A 224 -14.93 26.66 2.45
CA ALA A 224 -14.05 27.64 3.09
C ALA A 224 -12.70 27.77 2.38
N LEU A 225 -12.19 26.66 1.82
CA LEU A 225 -10.98 26.64 0.98
C LEU A 225 -11.17 27.33 -0.38
N ALA A 226 -12.37 27.31 -0.95
CA ALA A 226 -12.68 28.01 -2.20
C ALA A 226 -12.87 29.54 -2.05
N ALA A 227 -12.95 30.03 -0.80
CA ALA A 227 -13.14 31.45 -0.48
C ALA A 227 -11.84 32.18 -0.07
N GLN A 228 -10.69 31.51 -0.10
CA GLN A 228 -9.35 32.07 0.14
C GLN A 228 -8.56 32.15 -1.16
#